data_AF-A0A959AMU3-F1
#
_entry.id   AF-A0A959AMU3-F1
#
_cell.length_a   1.000
_cell.length_b   1.000
_cell.length_c   1.000
_cell.angle_alpha   90.00
_cell.angle_beta   90.00
_cell.angle_gamma   90.00
#
_symmetry.space_group_name_H-M   'P 1'
#
loop_
_entity.id
_entity.type
_entity.pdbx_description
1 polymer ?
#
loop_
_entity_poly.entity_id
_entity_poly.type
_entity_poly.pdbx_seq_one_letter_code
_entity_poly.pdbx_strand_id
1 'polypeptide(L)'
;MHRTIVILLALFVASTLAAQQSNKSKSKDRYREKDMPSQVDVDAAIDQYGTLRALAEQHLRPTTLALSYAMLSNNTSAPVASRCFAYSMLAGYETTARYQSKVSSLHGMLRGMPIMLSFTPADSVFYPFAALYAILETGKNLLPSGYQLAQQQTALEQSFRQNGLREAFITHSKKAATDITQLVLDFARADGYARLASYPAYQAENTSGNWSASNAPAVEPYWAYLRPFILDGPQQIANPAPANYDLNPASPFRALTQEVYDISRTMVPEQYAVAYFWACDQTASSQPGGTRIPPAGRWMNIAGLVCEQQRVPMITALKVQTMLALTLADATIACWEEKYRVQRIRPQTAINQMIDANWRPVLNAPACPAGADLQSVVSAAAAEILSRTLGDNIPVADNTEAAFGVPTRQYPTIRLAAEEAAWSGLFGGISYRDDVLAGQQTGKKAAQLMLQRWPVGQ
;
A
#
# COMPACT_ATOMS: atom_id res chain seq x y z
N MET A 1 49.99 49.83 2.69
CA MET A 1 49.33 48.69 3.36
C MET A 1 48.21 49.09 4.34
N HIS A 2 47.74 50.35 4.37
CA HIS A 2 46.65 50.80 5.27
C HIS A 2 45.35 51.22 4.57
N ARG A 3 45.31 51.28 3.23
CA ARG A 3 44.08 51.62 2.48
C ARG A 3 43.24 50.39 2.08
N THR A 4 43.84 49.21 1.99
CA THR A 4 43.12 47.96 1.63
C THR A 4 42.37 47.33 2.81
N ILE A 5 42.81 47.58 4.05
CA ILE A 5 42.17 47.05 5.27
C ILE A 5 40.90 47.84 5.63
N VAL A 6 40.84 49.13 5.30
CA VAL A 6 39.66 49.98 5.57
C VAL A 6 38.48 49.65 4.64
N ILE A 7 38.74 49.19 3.41
CA ILE A 7 37.70 48.79 2.45
C ILE A 7 37.10 47.41 2.80
N LEU A 8 37.90 46.50 3.36
CA LEU A 8 37.43 45.18 3.83
C LEU A 8 36.58 45.28 5.12
N LEU A 9 36.87 46.24 6.01
CA LEU A 9 36.03 46.51 7.19
C LEU A 9 34.70 47.18 6.83
N ALA A 10 34.65 48.04 5.80
CA ALA A 10 33.41 48.67 5.36
C ALA A 10 32.43 47.67 4.72
N LEU A 11 32.93 46.64 4.01
CA LEU A 11 32.11 45.57 3.43
C LEU A 11 31.59 44.57 4.48
N PHE A 12 32.30 44.39 5.60
CA PHE A 12 31.86 43.54 6.71
C PHE A 12 30.80 44.22 7.62
N VAL A 13 30.86 45.55 7.74
CA VAL A 13 29.86 46.33 8.49
C VAL A 13 28.58 46.54 7.66
N ALA A 14 28.67 46.69 6.34
CA ALA A 14 27.49 46.80 5.48
C ALA A 14 26.69 45.48 5.37
N SER A 15 27.38 44.32 5.39
CA SER A 15 26.73 43.00 5.35
C SER A 15 26.06 42.63 6.69
N THR A 16 26.56 43.13 7.82
CA THR A 16 25.94 42.94 9.14
C THR A 16 24.76 43.88 9.39
N LEU A 17 24.77 45.11 8.84
CA LEU A 17 23.63 46.04 8.91
C LEU A 17 22.47 45.64 7.99
N ALA A 18 22.73 45.07 6.81
CA ALA A 18 21.70 44.50 5.94
C ALA A 18 21.02 43.26 6.57
N ALA A 19 21.79 42.45 7.32
CA ALA A 19 21.26 41.31 8.07
C ALA A 19 20.41 41.73 9.30
N GLN A 20 20.68 42.88 9.92
CA GLN A 20 19.88 43.40 11.02
C GLN A 20 18.62 44.18 10.59
N GLN A 21 18.57 44.75 9.38
CA GLN A 21 17.37 45.42 8.85
C GLN A 21 16.41 44.47 8.10
N SER A 22 16.88 43.34 7.57
CA SER A 22 16.02 42.30 6.99
C SER A 22 15.16 41.58 8.05
N ASN A 23 15.56 41.63 9.32
CA ASN A 23 14.91 40.90 10.41
C ASN A 23 13.84 41.69 11.19
N LYS A 24 13.44 42.89 10.72
CA LYS A 24 12.42 43.73 11.38
C LYS A 24 11.05 43.79 10.68
N SER A 25 10.81 42.95 9.65
CA SER A 25 9.53 42.94 8.90
C SER A 25 8.67 41.67 9.11
N LYS A 26 9.10 40.68 9.91
CA LYS A 26 8.30 39.44 10.15
C LYS A 26 7.94 39.21 11.61
N SER A 27 7.21 40.15 12.21
CA SER A 27 6.57 39.93 13.52
C SER A 27 5.30 40.77 13.67
N LYS A 28 4.30 40.50 12.82
CA LYS A 28 2.91 40.96 13.04
C LYS A 28 1.85 39.87 13.10
N ASP A 29 2.25 38.59 13.08
CA ASP A 29 1.35 37.47 13.36
C ASP A 29 1.74 36.77 14.67
N ARG A 30 1.62 37.50 15.79
CA ARG A 30 1.49 36.86 17.12
C ARG A 30 0.05 37.03 17.57
N TYR A 31 -0.84 36.21 17.00
CA TYR A 31 -2.12 35.92 17.64
C TYR A 31 -1.85 35.21 18.95
N ARG A 32 -2.44 35.71 20.03
CA ARG A 32 -2.23 35.17 21.38
C ARG A 32 -2.94 33.83 21.48
N GLU A 33 -2.27 32.88 22.14
CA GLU A 33 -2.76 31.54 22.48
C GLU A 33 -4.12 31.53 23.21
N LYS A 34 -4.53 32.67 23.79
CA LYS A 34 -5.82 32.87 24.46
C LYS A 34 -6.99 33.22 23.53
N ASP A 35 -6.72 33.50 22.25
CA ASP A 35 -7.73 33.88 21.25
C ASP A 35 -8.08 32.73 20.29
N MET A 36 -7.63 31.49 20.59
CA MET A 36 -7.92 30.32 19.75
C MET A 36 -9.33 29.77 20.06
N PRO A 37 -10.19 29.55 19.04
CA PRO A 37 -11.42 28.79 19.24
C PRO A 37 -11.07 27.37 19.70
N SER A 38 -11.90 26.81 20.58
CA SER A 38 -11.66 25.47 21.08
C SER A 38 -11.79 24.44 19.93
N GLN A 39 -11.13 23.29 20.07
CA GLN A 39 -11.20 22.22 19.06
C GLN A 39 -12.64 21.74 18.81
N VAL A 40 -13.53 21.90 19.81
CA VAL A 40 -14.96 21.63 19.74
C VAL A 40 -15.69 22.61 18.81
N ASP A 41 -15.25 23.86 18.74
CA ASP A 41 -15.85 24.89 17.87
C ASP A 41 -15.50 24.64 16.39
N VAL A 42 -14.33 24.05 16.11
CA VAL A 42 -13.92 23.62 14.77
C VAL A 42 -14.73 22.41 14.29
N ASP A 43 -14.96 21.44 15.18
CA ASP A 43 -15.79 20.26 14.90
C ASP A 43 -17.25 20.66 14.58
N ALA A 44 -17.82 21.63 15.32
CA ALA A 44 -19.18 22.14 15.08
C ALA A 44 -19.32 22.93 13.76
N ALA A 45 -18.28 23.65 13.34
CA ALA A 45 -18.28 24.40 12.07
C ALA A 45 -18.25 23.49 10.82
N ILE A 46 -17.99 22.20 10.97
CA ILE A 46 -18.00 21.23 9.87
C ILE A 46 -19.40 20.64 9.66
N ASP A 47 -20.29 20.74 10.66
CA ASP A 47 -21.61 20.13 10.56
C ASP A 47 -22.50 20.76 9.47
N GLN A 48 -22.31 22.07 9.22
CA GLN A 48 -22.94 22.80 8.12
C GLN A 48 -22.54 22.31 6.71
N TYR A 49 -21.48 21.50 6.59
CA TYR A 49 -20.97 20.97 5.32
C TYR A 49 -21.39 19.52 5.03
N GLY A 50 -22.56 19.08 5.50
CA GLY A 50 -23.09 17.72 5.31
C GLY A 50 -22.98 17.21 3.86
N THR A 51 -23.40 17.99 2.87
CA THR A 51 -23.32 17.62 1.45
C THR A 51 -21.88 17.42 0.96
N LEU A 52 -20.94 18.28 1.38
CA LEU A 52 -19.53 18.16 1.00
C LEU A 52 -18.83 16.98 1.70
N ARG A 53 -19.29 16.59 2.89
CA ARG A 53 -18.81 15.37 3.56
C ARG A 53 -19.26 14.12 2.81
N ALA A 54 -20.53 14.05 2.43
CA ALA A 54 -21.03 12.96 1.58
C ALA A 54 -20.30 12.90 0.23
N LEU A 55 -19.98 14.06 -0.36
CA LEU A 55 -19.15 14.13 -1.56
C LEU A 55 -17.74 13.55 -1.33
N ALA A 56 -17.11 13.85 -0.19
CA ALA A 56 -15.80 13.27 0.15
C ALA A 56 -15.85 11.74 0.34
N GLU A 57 -16.92 11.22 0.93
CA GLU A 57 -17.15 9.78 1.05
C GLU A 57 -17.22 9.10 -0.34
N GLN A 58 -17.93 9.71 -1.28
CA GLN A 58 -18.04 9.24 -2.66
C GLN A 58 -16.70 9.27 -3.41
N HIS A 59 -15.77 10.15 -3.02
CA HIS A 59 -14.46 10.28 -3.67
C HIS A 59 -13.36 9.41 -3.05
N LEU A 60 -13.57 8.78 -1.89
CA LEU A 60 -12.52 8.01 -1.21
C LEU A 60 -12.08 6.77 -2.03
N ARG A 61 -13.02 5.96 -2.49
CA ARG A 61 -12.70 4.78 -3.31
C ARG A 61 -12.15 5.18 -4.70
N PRO A 62 -12.72 6.14 -5.44
CA PRO A 62 -12.08 6.65 -6.66
C PRO A 62 -10.65 7.12 -6.44
N THR A 63 -10.37 7.76 -5.30
CA THR A 63 -9.02 8.22 -4.92
C THR A 63 -8.05 7.05 -4.73
N THR A 64 -8.44 5.97 -4.05
CA THR A 64 -7.57 4.80 -3.91
C THR A 64 -7.43 4.00 -5.21
N LEU A 65 -8.48 3.93 -6.02
CA LEU A 65 -8.45 3.29 -7.34
C LEU A 65 -7.53 4.04 -8.33
N ALA A 66 -7.48 5.38 -8.26
CA ALA A 66 -6.55 6.17 -9.05
C ALA A 66 -5.08 5.80 -8.79
N LEU A 67 -4.72 5.47 -7.55
CA LEU A 67 -3.39 4.97 -7.22
C LEU A 67 -3.11 3.63 -7.92
N SER A 68 -4.08 2.71 -7.93
CA SER A 68 -3.96 1.43 -8.64
C SER A 68 -3.71 1.63 -10.14
N TYR A 69 -4.44 2.54 -10.79
CA TYR A 69 -4.25 2.83 -12.21
C TYR A 69 -2.92 3.51 -12.52
N ALA A 70 -2.45 4.41 -11.65
CA ALA A 70 -1.13 5.01 -11.77
C ALA A 70 -0.02 3.94 -11.63
N MET A 71 -0.17 2.99 -10.71
CA MET A 71 0.78 1.88 -10.56
C MET A 71 0.78 0.95 -11.77
N LEU A 72 -0.41 0.66 -12.29
CA LEU A 72 -0.61 -0.16 -13.48
C LEU A 72 0.10 0.42 -14.71
N SER A 73 -0.06 1.73 -14.93
CA SER A 73 0.57 2.42 -16.07
C SER A 73 2.11 2.47 -15.98
N ASN A 74 2.68 2.28 -14.79
CA ASN A 74 4.13 2.18 -14.57
C ASN A 74 4.66 0.75 -14.54
N ASN A 75 3.81 -0.28 -14.67
CA ASN A 75 4.18 -1.68 -14.41
C ASN A 75 4.87 -1.83 -13.02
N THR A 76 4.29 -1.20 -12.00
CA THR A 76 4.85 -1.14 -10.65
C THR A 76 4.81 -2.53 -10.00
N SER A 77 5.97 -3.03 -9.54
CA SER A 77 6.07 -4.31 -8.86
C SER A 77 5.12 -4.38 -7.64
N ALA A 78 4.60 -5.56 -7.35
CA ALA A 78 3.66 -5.75 -6.22
C ALA A 78 4.19 -5.22 -4.87
N PRO A 79 5.49 -5.37 -4.53
CA PRO A 79 6.03 -4.76 -3.32
C PRO A 79 5.96 -3.24 -3.33
N VAL A 80 6.42 -2.61 -4.41
CA VAL A 80 6.42 -1.14 -4.54
C VAL A 80 5.00 -0.59 -4.49
N ALA A 81 4.03 -1.31 -5.05
CA ALA A 81 2.61 -0.96 -4.95
C ALA A 81 2.15 -0.93 -3.48
N SER A 82 2.44 -1.98 -2.69
CA SER A 82 2.07 -2.04 -1.27
C SER A 82 2.65 -0.86 -0.46
N ARG A 83 3.92 -0.52 -0.70
CA ARG A 83 4.60 0.62 -0.06
C ARG A 83 3.95 1.95 -0.43
N CYS A 84 3.60 2.14 -1.70
CA CYS A 84 2.96 3.37 -2.13
C CYS A 84 1.57 3.54 -1.50
N PHE A 85 0.75 2.48 -1.42
CA PHE A 85 -0.52 2.55 -0.70
C PHE A 85 -0.32 2.91 0.78
N ALA A 86 0.63 2.28 1.46
CA ALA A 86 0.87 2.53 2.88
C ALA A 86 1.16 4.00 3.17
N TYR A 87 2.10 4.63 2.45
CA TYR A 87 2.42 6.04 2.66
C TYR A 87 1.31 6.99 2.18
N SER A 88 0.67 6.71 1.04
CA SER A 88 -0.43 7.55 0.55
C SER A 88 -1.62 7.56 1.52
N MET A 89 -2.00 6.40 2.06
CA MET A 89 -3.08 6.32 3.05
C MET A 89 -2.67 6.94 4.39
N LEU A 90 -1.41 6.75 4.83
CA LEU A 90 -0.87 7.42 6.02
C LEU A 90 -0.99 8.95 5.91
N ALA A 91 -0.69 9.54 4.75
CA ALA A 91 -0.84 10.98 4.54
C ALA A 91 -2.29 11.45 4.65
N GLY A 92 -3.25 10.70 4.09
CA GLY A 92 -4.67 10.98 4.27
C GLY A 92 -5.10 10.91 5.73
N TYR A 93 -4.67 9.86 6.44
CA TYR A 93 -4.98 9.64 7.84
C TYR A 93 -4.42 10.75 8.75
N GLU A 94 -3.14 11.06 8.63
CA GLU A 94 -2.49 12.11 9.44
C GLU A 94 -3.03 13.50 9.11
N THR A 95 -3.44 13.73 7.85
CA THR A 95 -4.17 14.96 7.49
C THR A 95 -5.49 15.04 8.24
N THR A 96 -6.21 13.93 8.39
CA THR A 96 -7.45 13.90 9.18
C THR A 96 -7.16 14.08 10.68
N ALA A 97 -6.17 13.37 11.22
CA ALA A 97 -5.76 13.44 12.62
C ALA A 97 -5.39 14.86 13.07
N ARG A 98 -4.81 15.66 12.16
CA ARG A 98 -4.46 17.06 12.41
C ARG A 98 -5.68 17.95 12.71
N TYR A 99 -6.85 17.64 12.14
CA TYR A 99 -8.03 18.50 12.19
C TYR A 99 -9.23 17.87 12.90
N GLN A 100 -9.19 16.58 13.25
CA GLN A 100 -10.28 15.87 13.90
C GLN A 100 -9.83 15.30 15.26
N SER A 101 -10.41 15.83 16.34
CA SER A 101 -10.07 15.48 17.73
C SER A 101 -10.20 13.99 18.03
N LYS A 102 -11.17 13.32 17.40
CA LYS A 102 -11.44 11.89 17.57
C LYS A 102 -10.50 10.96 16.79
N VAL A 103 -9.54 11.52 16.05
CA VAL A 103 -8.56 10.75 15.27
C VAL A 103 -7.17 11.07 15.81
N SER A 104 -6.62 10.13 16.57
CA SER A 104 -5.26 10.24 17.09
C SER A 104 -4.24 10.02 15.98
N SER A 105 -3.13 10.78 16.01
CA SER A 105 -1.97 10.51 15.15
C SER A 105 -1.40 9.11 15.42
N LEU A 106 -0.84 8.47 14.38
CA LEU A 106 -0.11 7.21 14.49
C LEU A 106 1.35 7.39 14.96
N HIS A 107 1.75 8.62 15.30
CA HIS A 107 3.03 8.86 15.95
C HIS A 107 3.17 8.04 17.24
N GLY A 108 4.34 7.44 17.46
CA GLY A 108 4.59 6.54 18.59
C GLY A 108 4.05 5.11 18.38
N MET A 109 3.08 4.92 17.49
CA MET A 109 2.63 3.59 17.05
C MET A 109 3.52 3.05 15.93
N LEU A 110 3.75 3.84 14.87
CA LEU A 110 4.55 3.43 13.72
C LEU A 110 6.05 3.61 14.00
N ARG A 111 6.83 2.59 13.62
CA ARG A 111 8.26 2.53 13.87
C ARG A 111 9.00 3.71 13.24
N GLY A 112 9.60 4.53 14.08
CA GLY A 112 10.42 5.67 13.66
C GLY A 112 9.63 6.81 13.02
N MET A 113 8.31 6.82 13.15
CA MET A 113 7.47 7.88 12.60
C MET A 113 7.73 9.20 13.34
N PRO A 114 8.14 10.28 12.65
CA PRO A 114 8.32 11.58 13.29
C PRO A 114 6.96 12.14 13.76
N ILE A 115 7.00 13.17 14.59
CA ILE A 115 5.80 13.94 14.90
C ILE A 115 5.38 14.64 13.60
N MET A 116 4.20 14.30 13.08
CA MET A 116 3.73 14.77 11.77
C MET A 116 3.10 16.16 11.79
N LEU A 117 2.93 16.79 12.97
CA LEU A 117 2.79 18.23 13.24
C LEU A 117 2.14 18.43 14.63
N SER A 118 2.50 19.51 15.32
CA SER A 118 1.79 20.01 16.51
C SER A 118 0.62 20.90 16.06
N PHE A 119 -0.53 20.76 16.73
CA PHE A 119 -1.81 21.43 16.45
C PHE A 119 -1.70 22.84 15.85
N THR A 120 -2.40 23.07 14.74
CA THR A 120 -2.72 24.44 14.27
C THR A 120 -4.07 24.42 13.57
N PRO A 121 -5.19 24.61 14.29
CA PRO A 121 -6.46 24.94 13.68
C PRO A 121 -6.55 26.46 13.55
N ALA A 122 -6.16 27.02 12.40
CA ALA A 122 -6.39 28.43 12.12
C ALA A 122 -6.76 28.75 10.67
N ASP A 123 -6.76 27.77 9.77
CA ASP A 123 -7.11 28.02 8.37
C ASP A 123 -8.51 27.50 8.07
N SER A 124 -9.20 28.15 7.13
CA SER A 124 -10.40 27.61 6.50
C SER A 124 -10.05 26.32 5.77
N VAL A 125 -9.87 25.20 6.49
CA VAL A 125 -9.50 23.90 5.94
C VAL A 125 -10.71 22.97 6.02
N PHE A 126 -11.03 22.34 4.90
CA PHE A 126 -12.02 21.29 4.84
C PHE A 126 -11.27 19.97 4.78
N TYR A 127 -11.01 19.38 5.96
CA TYR A 127 -10.14 18.21 6.10
C TYR A 127 -10.57 17.00 5.23
N PRO A 128 -11.86 16.73 4.94
CA PRO A 128 -12.22 15.61 4.07
C PRO A 128 -11.61 15.76 2.67
N PHE A 129 -11.67 16.96 2.08
CA PHE A 129 -11.00 17.25 0.82
C PHE A 129 -9.48 17.23 0.97
N ALA A 130 -8.93 17.79 2.05
CA ALA A 130 -7.50 17.77 2.31
C ALA A 130 -6.93 16.34 2.39
N ALA A 131 -7.63 15.42 3.05
CA ALA A 131 -7.22 14.02 3.21
C ALA A 131 -7.17 13.30 1.86
N LEU A 132 -8.20 13.45 1.02
CA LEU A 132 -8.22 12.90 -0.35
C LEU A 132 -7.09 13.48 -1.19
N TYR A 133 -6.88 14.79 -1.10
CA TYR A 133 -5.79 15.46 -1.80
C TYR A 133 -4.42 14.97 -1.35
N ALA A 134 -4.21 14.73 -0.05
CA ALA A 134 -2.95 14.22 0.51
C ALA A 134 -2.62 12.80 0.02
N ILE A 135 -3.64 11.94 -0.13
CA ILE A 135 -3.48 10.59 -0.70
C ILE A 135 -2.94 10.69 -2.14
N LEU A 136 -3.57 11.52 -2.96
CA LEU A 136 -3.17 11.75 -4.36
C LEU A 136 -1.80 12.45 -4.45
N GLU A 137 -1.55 13.46 -3.63
CA GLU A 137 -0.28 14.21 -3.61
C GLU A 137 0.89 13.29 -3.24
N THR A 138 0.69 12.44 -2.23
CA THR A 138 1.73 11.49 -1.83
C THR A 138 1.98 10.46 -2.92
N GLY A 139 0.92 9.89 -3.51
CA GLY A 139 1.06 8.95 -4.63
C GLY A 139 1.76 9.58 -5.84
N LYS A 140 1.43 10.83 -6.16
CA LYS A 140 2.05 11.60 -7.25
C LYS A 140 3.56 11.72 -7.08
N ASN A 141 4.03 11.90 -5.85
CA ASN A 141 5.45 12.05 -5.55
C ASN A 141 6.19 10.71 -5.42
N LEU A 142 5.48 9.60 -5.20
CA LEU A 142 6.08 8.26 -5.07
C LEU A 142 6.15 7.48 -6.39
N LEU A 143 5.33 7.84 -7.38
CA LEU A 143 5.19 7.11 -8.64
C LEU A 143 5.69 7.94 -9.85
N PRO A 144 6.45 7.34 -10.78
CA PRO A 144 6.83 8.00 -12.04
C PRO A 144 5.64 8.54 -12.85
N SER A 145 4.51 7.81 -12.89
CA SER A 145 3.24 8.24 -13.51
C SER A 145 2.44 9.27 -12.69
N GLY A 146 3.06 9.99 -11.76
CA GLY A 146 2.39 10.98 -10.92
C GLY A 146 1.55 12.01 -11.68
N TYR A 147 1.86 12.26 -12.96
CA TYR A 147 1.04 13.12 -13.84
C TYR A 147 -0.43 12.66 -13.93
N GLN A 148 -0.72 11.35 -13.89
CA GLN A 148 -2.09 10.84 -13.90
C GLN A 148 -2.81 11.22 -12.60
N LEU A 149 -2.11 11.17 -11.47
CA LEU A 149 -2.64 11.58 -10.17
C LEU A 149 -2.83 13.09 -10.10
N ALA A 150 -1.99 13.89 -10.76
CA ALA A 150 -2.19 15.34 -10.88
C ALA A 150 -3.49 15.69 -11.64
N GLN A 151 -3.87 14.90 -12.65
CA GLN A 151 -5.16 15.04 -13.33
C GLN A 151 -6.32 14.73 -12.36
N GLN A 152 -6.19 13.67 -11.55
CA GLN A 152 -7.20 13.32 -10.55
C GLN A 152 -7.33 14.40 -9.45
N GLN A 153 -6.21 15.02 -9.04
CA GLN A 153 -6.24 16.17 -8.12
C GLN A 153 -7.03 17.34 -8.69
N THR A 154 -6.87 17.62 -9.99
CA THR A 154 -7.58 18.69 -10.69
C THR A 154 -9.08 18.39 -10.78
N ALA A 155 -9.44 17.15 -11.11
CA ALA A 155 -10.84 16.70 -11.16
C ALA A 155 -11.51 16.74 -9.77
N LEU A 156 -10.80 16.32 -8.72
CA LEU A 156 -11.26 16.40 -7.33
C LEU A 156 -11.53 17.86 -6.94
N GLU A 157 -10.57 18.76 -7.19
CA GLU A 157 -10.72 20.19 -6.91
C GLU A 157 -11.93 20.78 -7.62
N GLN A 158 -12.11 20.48 -8.91
CA GLN A 158 -13.24 20.95 -9.70
C GLN A 158 -14.58 20.42 -9.14
N SER A 159 -14.64 19.15 -8.75
CA SER A 159 -15.85 18.55 -8.17
C SER A 159 -16.27 19.27 -6.88
N PHE A 160 -15.32 19.52 -5.96
CA PHE A 160 -15.61 20.23 -4.71
C PHE A 160 -16.00 21.70 -4.94
N ARG A 161 -15.31 22.39 -5.86
CA ARG A 161 -15.65 23.76 -6.28
C ARG A 161 -17.09 23.87 -6.80
N GLN A 162 -17.47 22.96 -7.71
CA GLN A 162 -18.80 22.94 -8.31
C GLN A 162 -19.91 22.63 -7.29
N ASN A 163 -19.59 21.91 -6.22
CA ASN A 163 -20.51 21.59 -5.12
C ASN A 163 -20.44 22.61 -3.97
N GLY A 164 -19.81 23.77 -4.18
CA GLY A 164 -19.89 24.91 -3.27
C GLY A 164 -18.77 25.01 -2.23
N LEU A 165 -17.70 24.22 -2.32
CA LEU A 165 -16.51 24.45 -1.50
C LEU A 165 -15.80 25.73 -1.99
N ARG A 166 -15.76 26.77 -1.15
CA ARG A 166 -15.17 28.07 -1.51
C ARG A 166 -13.68 27.96 -1.83
N GLU A 167 -13.16 28.81 -2.72
CA GLU A 167 -11.74 28.80 -3.11
C GLU A 167 -10.79 28.90 -1.92
N ALA A 168 -11.09 29.73 -0.91
CA ALA A 168 -10.27 29.82 0.30
C ALA A 168 -10.13 28.45 1.00
N PHE A 169 -11.19 27.65 1.04
CA PHE A 169 -11.13 26.29 1.58
C PHE A 169 -10.30 25.35 0.73
N ILE A 170 -10.44 25.42 -0.59
CA ILE A 170 -9.64 24.62 -1.53
C ILE A 170 -8.15 24.93 -1.35
N THR A 171 -7.78 26.22 -1.39
CA THR A 171 -6.38 26.67 -1.28
C THR A 171 -5.73 26.23 0.03
N HIS A 172 -6.38 26.49 1.17
CA HIS A 172 -5.81 26.12 2.47
C HIS A 172 -5.78 24.59 2.68
N SER A 173 -6.81 23.87 2.21
CA SER A 173 -6.83 22.40 2.32
C SER A 173 -5.72 21.75 1.49
N LYS A 174 -5.44 22.27 0.29
CA LYS A 174 -4.29 21.82 -0.53
C LYS A 174 -2.98 22.08 0.19
N LYS A 175 -2.79 23.27 0.76
CA LYS A 175 -1.59 23.61 1.54
C LYS A 175 -1.40 22.65 2.72
N ALA A 176 -2.47 22.39 3.49
CA ALA A 176 -2.45 21.46 4.60
C ALA A 176 -2.08 20.03 4.17
N ALA A 177 -2.67 19.56 3.07
CA ALA A 177 -2.39 18.26 2.49
C ALA A 177 -0.94 18.14 2.01
N THR A 178 -0.40 19.17 1.35
CA THR A 178 1.00 19.20 0.89
C THR A 178 1.98 19.22 2.06
N ASP A 179 1.69 19.93 3.15
CA ASP A 179 2.54 19.95 4.34
C ASP A 179 2.67 18.57 4.98
N ILE A 180 1.54 17.88 5.18
CA ILE A 180 1.54 16.51 5.70
C ILE A 180 2.22 15.55 4.72
N THR A 181 1.94 15.69 3.42
CA THR A 181 2.59 14.88 2.38
C THR A 181 4.11 15.01 2.44
N GLN A 182 4.63 16.22 2.62
CA GLN A 182 6.08 16.43 2.70
C GLN A 182 6.71 15.67 3.88
N LEU A 183 6.06 15.69 5.05
CA LEU A 183 6.53 14.96 6.23
C LEU A 183 6.44 13.44 6.06
N VAL A 184 5.37 12.95 5.42
CA VAL A 184 5.24 11.54 5.06
C VAL A 184 6.31 11.12 4.03
N LEU A 185 6.62 11.97 3.04
CA LEU A 185 7.68 11.71 2.07
C LEU A 185 9.07 11.72 2.72
N ASP A 186 9.32 12.60 3.69
CA ASP A 186 10.55 12.60 4.49
C ASP A 186 10.67 11.28 5.29
N PHE A 187 9.58 10.86 5.94
CA PHE A 187 9.50 9.58 6.65
C PHE A 187 9.71 8.38 5.72
N ALA A 188 9.14 8.43 4.51
CA ALA A 188 9.31 7.42 3.48
C ALA A 188 10.73 7.36 2.93
N ARG A 189 11.42 8.49 2.75
CA ARG A 189 12.83 8.51 2.31
C ARG A 189 13.77 7.83 3.31
N ALA A 190 13.42 7.84 4.59
CA ALA A 190 14.20 7.21 5.65
C ALA A 190 13.96 5.70 5.82
N ASP A 191 13.11 5.06 5.01
CA ASP A 191 12.74 3.65 5.19
C ASP A 191 13.72 2.64 4.57
N GLY A 192 14.71 3.12 3.83
CA GLY A 192 15.72 2.29 3.18
C GLY A 192 15.49 2.01 1.69
N TYR A 193 14.36 2.42 1.11
CA TYR A 193 14.01 2.14 -0.30
C TYR A 193 15.06 2.64 -1.30
N ALA A 194 15.56 3.86 -1.13
CA ALA A 194 16.60 4.40 -2.00
C ALA A 194 17.93 3.62 -1.94
N ARG A 195 18.19 2.90 -0.84
CA ARG A 195 19.40 2.08 -0.68
C ARG A 195 19.27 0.73 -1.39
N LEU A 196 18.07 0.28 -1.74
CA LEU A 196 17.87 -1.01 -2.41
C LEU A 196 18.61 -1.06 -3.75
N ALA A 197 18.67 0.06 -4.48
CA ALA A 197 19.38 0.18 -5.75
C ALA A 197 20.92 0.09 -5.62
N SER A 198 21.47 0.19 -4.41
CA SER A 198 22.92 0.05 -4.17
C SER A 198 23.37 -1.38 -3.89
N TYR A 199 22.45 -2.31 -3.69
CA TYR A 199 22.80 -3.73 -3.49
C TYR A 199 23.13 -4.39 -4.83
N PRO A 200 24.02 -5.41 -4.84
CA PRO A 200 24.38 -6.12 -6.07
C PRO A 200 23.16 -6.82 -6.66
N ALA A 201 23.17 -7.08 -7.97
CA ALA A 201 22.15 -7.90 -8.60
C ALA A 201 22.02 -9.25 -7.88
N TYR A 202 20.78 -9.72 -7.69
CA TYR A 202 20.53 -11.00 -7.01
C TYR A 202 21.20 -12.15 -7.75
N GLN A 203 22.03 -12.90 -7.02
CA GLN A 203 22.63 -14.13 -7.50
C GLN A 203 22.03 -15.28 -6.71
N ALA A 204 21.26 -16.13 -7.40
CA ALA A 204 20.77 -17.36 -6.82
C ALA A 204 21.95 -18.28 -6.48
N GLU A 205 21.87 -18.97 -5.34
CA GLU A 205 22.81 -20.06 -5.06
C GLU A 205 22.61 -21.16 -6.12
N ASN A 206 23.72 -21.67 -6.66
CA ASN A 206 23.70 -22.73 -7.67
C ASN A 206 23.52 -24.11 -7.02
N THR A 207 22.41 -24.27 -6.29
CA THR A 207 22.04 -25.48 -5.55
C THR A 207 20.74 -26.05 -6.12
N SER A 208 20.64 -27.37 -6.24
CA SER A 208 19.41 -28.03 -6.69
C SER A 208 18.24 -27.68 -5.77
N GLY A 209 17.12 -27.29 -6.35
CA GLY A 209 15.94 -26.84 -5.61
C GLY A 209 15.87 -25.34 -5.34
N ASN A 210 16.91 -24.57 -5.69
CA ASN A 210 16.86 -23.12 -5.61
C ASN A 210 16.31 -22.51 -6.90
N TRP A 211 15.58 -21.40 -6.76
CA TRP A 211 15.06 -20.60 -7.85
C TRP A 211 16.17 -19.77 -8.48
N SER A 212 16.18 -19.74 -9.81
CA SER A 212 17.12 -18.96 -10.60
C SER A 212 16.42 -17.82 -11.35
N ALA A 213 17.09 -16.67 -11.41
CA ALA A 213 16.68 -15.50 -12.19
C ALA A 213 17.06 -15.58 -13.69
N SER A 214 17.37 -16.77 -14.23
CA SER A 214 17.95 -16.95 -15.58
C SER A 214 17.17 -16.27 -16.73
N ASN A 215 15.86 -16.07 -16.60
CA ASN A 215 15.00 -15.57 -17.68
C ASN A 215 14.50 -14.13 -17.47
N ALA A 216 14.68 -13.56 -16.27
CA ALA A 216 14.25 -12.20 -15.93
C ALA A 216 14.91 -11.72 -14.62
N PRO A 217 15.17 -10.41 -14.45
CA PRO A 217 15.67 -9.87 -13.19
C PRO A 217 14.75 -10.23 -12.01
N ALA A 218 15.36 -10.59 -10.88
CA ALA A 218 14.64 -10.90 -9.66
C ALA A 218 13.87 -9.66 -9.16
N VAL A 219 12.58 -9.84 -8.85
CA VAL A 219 11.71 -8.76 -8.40
C VAL A 219 11.97 -8.42 -6.94
N GLU A 220 12.59 -7.27 -6.70
CA GLU A 220 12.81 -6.67 -5.37
C GLU A 220 13.53 -7.60 -4.36
N PRO A 221 14.70 -8.18 -4.69
CA PRO A 221 15.37 -9.21 -3.87
C PRO A 221 15.75 -8.76 -2.46
N TYR A 222 15.86 -7.45 -2.23
CA TYR A 222 16.23 -6.87 -0.95
C TYR A 222 15.06 -6.17 -0.26
N TRP A 223 13.82 -6.46 -0.66
CA TRP A 223 12.63 -5.80 -0.10
C TRP A 223 12.52 -5.93 1.43
N ALA A 224 13.00 -7.05 1.98
CA ALA A 224 13.04 -7.30 3.41
C ALA A 224 13.92 -6.30 4.20
N TYR A 225 14.78 -5.52 3.53
CA TYR A 225 15.66 -4.56 4.19
C TYR A 225 15.00 -3.21 4.44
N LEU A 226 13.77 -3.02 3.97
CA LEU A 226 12.97 -1.85 4.31
C LEU A 226 12.59 -1.86 5.79
N ARG A 227 12.44 -0.66 6.36
CA ARG A 227 11.85 -0.48 7.69
C ARG A 227 10.36 -0.88 7.63
N PRO A 228 9.91 -1.89 8.39
CA PRO A 228 8.48 -2.16 8.56
C PRO A 228 7.80 -1.04 9.35
N PHE A 229 6.49 -0.92 9.22
CA PHE A 229 5.67 0.07 9.92
C PHE A 229 5.38 -0.34 11.36
N ILE A 230 4.95 -1.59 11.58
CA ILE A 230 4.58 -2.14 12.89
C ILE A 230 5.45 -3.31 13.30
N LEU A 231 5.87 -4.15 12.34
CA LEU A 231 6.75 -5.28 12.67
C LEU A 231 8.08 -4.79 13.27
N ASP A 232 8.58 -5.53 14.26
CA ASP A 232 9.89 -5.28 14.87
C ASP A 232 11.02 -5.58 13.88
N GLY A 233 10.77 -6.51 12.96
CA GLY A 233 11.60 -6.88 11.81
C GLY A 233 10.85 -7.85 10.91
N PRO A 234 11.34 -8.09 9.67
CA PRO A 234 10.64 -8.95 8.72
C PRO A 234 10.55 -10.41 9.19
N GLN A 235 11.51 -10.89 10.00
CA GLN A 235 11.52 -12.24 10.59
C GLN A 235 10.54 -12.44 11.76
N GLN A 236 9.82 -11.38 12.21
CA GLN A 236 8.91 -11.50 13.35
C GLN A 236 7.80 -12.53 13.10
N ILE A 237 7.46 -12.76 11.84
CA ILE A 237 6.46 -13.74 11.41
C ILE A 237 7.19 -14.98 10.90
N ALA A 238 7.26 -16.01 11.74
CA ALA A 238 7.84 -17.30 11.35
C ALA A 238 6.84 -18.12 10.53
N ASN A 239 7.29 -18.62 9.38
CA ASN A 239 6.58 -19.64 8.60
C ASN A 239 7.15 -21.03 8.89
N PRO A 240 6.33 -22.09 8.77
CA PRO A 240 6.85 -23.44 8.68
C PRO A 240 7.84 -23.54 7.53
N ALA A 241 8.95 -24.27 7.72
CA ALA A 241 9.88 -24.52 6.64
C ALA A 241 9.15 -25.24 5.48
N PRO A 242 9.35 -24.81 4.22
CA PRO A 242 8.76 -25.50 3.07
C PRO A 242 9.31 -26.92 2.96
N ALA A 243 8.60 -27.80 2.27
CA ALA A 243 9.11 -29.14 1.99
C ALA A 243 10.47 -29.06 1.27
N ASN A 244 11.48 -29.73 1.84
CA ASN A 244 12.83 -29.79 1.27
C ASN A 244 12.78 -30.36 -0.15
N TYR A 245 13.52 -29.74 -1.08
CA TYR A 245 13.67 -30.25 -2.43
C TYR A 245 14.23 -31.68 -2.41
N ASP A 246 13.48 -32.62 -2.98
CA ASP A 246 13.86 -34.03 -3.02
C ASP A 246 13.23 -34.69 -4.25
N LEU A 247 14.08 -35.28 -5.08
CA LEU A 247 13.71 -35.99 -6.31
C LEU A 247 13.04 -37.35 -6.05
N ASN A 248 13.12 -37.88 -4.83
CA ASN A 248 12.50 -39.15 -4.46
C ASN A 248 10.98 -39.10 -4.69
N PRO A 249 10.39 -40.05 -5.44
CA PRO A 249 8.95 -40.12 -5.66
C PRO A 249 8.08 -40.19 -4.39
N ALA A 250 8.63 -40.61 -3.26
CA ALA A 250 7.94 -40.69 -1.98
C ALA A 250 8.12 -39.43 -1.10
N SER A 251 8.86 -38.42 -1.56
CA SER A 251 9.15 -37.22 -0.76
C SER A 251 7.93 -36.29 -0.62
N PRO A 252 7.84 -35.50 0.47
CA PRO A 252 6.80 -34.47 0.60
C PRO A 252 6.85 -33.44 -0.54
N PHE A 253 8.05 -33.08 -1.01
CA PHE A 253 8.21 -32.13 -2.13
C PHE A 253 7.70 -32.72 -3.45
N ARG A 254 7.95 -34.02 -3.70
CA ARG A 254 7.37 -34.72 -4.84
C ARG A 254 5.85 -34.68 -4.79
N ALA A 255 5.25 -35.00 -3.64
CA ALA A 255 3.79 -35.02 -3.48
C ALA A 255 3.17 -33.65 -3.81
N LEU A 256 3.76 -32.55 -3.31
CA LEU A 256 3.32 -31.19 -3.63
C LEU A 256 3.49 -30.85 -5.12
N THR A 257 4.59 -31.27 -5.73
CA THR A 257 4.84 -31.06 -7.17
C THR A 257 3.85 -31.86 -8.03
N GLN A 258 3.52 -33.08 -7.62
CA GLN A 258 2.54 -33.93 -8.27
C GLN A 258 1.14 -33.35 -8.14
N GLU A 259 0.77 -32.80 -6.98
CA GLU A 259 -0.52 -32.12 -6.78
C GLU A 259 -0.74 -31.00 -7.80
N VAL A 260 0.26 -30.12 -8.00
CA VAL A 260 0.18 -29.04 -8.99
C VAL A 260 -0.04 -29.60 -10.40
N TYR A 261 0.70 -30.65 -10.75
CA TYR A 261 0.56 -31.31 -12.05
C TYR A 261 -0.83 -31.93 -12.22
N ASP A 262 -1.30 -32.72 -11.25
CA ASP A 262 -2.58 -33.42 -11.31
C ASP A 262 -3.76 -32.43 -11.40
N ILE A 263 -3.73 -31.36 -10.60
CA ILE A 263 -4.72 -30.28 -10.69
C ILE A 263 -4.79 -29.73 -12.11
N SER A 264 -3.65 -29.50 -12.78
CA SER A 264 -3.63 -29.00 -14.16
C SER A 264 -4.25 -29.96 -15.19
N ARG A 265 -4.31 -31.26 -14.88
CA ARG A 265 -4.84 -32.33 -15.75
C ARG A 265 -6.33 -32.58 -15.53
N THR A 266 -6.82 -32.32 -14.33
CA THR A 266 -8.22 -32.60 -13.94
C THR A 266 -9.01 -31.33 -13.63
N MET A 267 -8.50 -30.16 -14.02
CA MET A 267 -9.10 -28.87 -13.66
C MET A 267 -10.48 -28.69 -14.27
N VAL A 268 -11.45 -28.28 -13.45
CA VAL A 268 -12.79 -27.90 -13.92
C VAL A 268 -12.82 -26.43 -14.38
N PRO A 269 -13.76 -26.02 -15.26
CA PRO A 269 -13.82 -24.64 -15.77
C PRO A 269 -13.79 -23.55 -14.69
N GLU A 270 -14.41 -23.81 -13.53
CA GLU A 270 -14.42 -22.84 -12.43
C GLU A 270 -13.02 -22.58 -11.85
N GLN A 271 -12.16 -23.59 -11.77
CA GLN A 271 -10.80 -23.41 -11.26
C GLN A 271 -9.93 -22.58 -12.22
N TYR A 272 -10.13 -22.72 -13.53
CA TYR A 272 -9.52 -21.83 -14.52
C TYR A 272 -10.04 -20.39 -14.34
N ALA A 273 -11.35 -20.22 -14.18
CA ALA A 273 -11.94 -18.90 -13.95
C ALA A 273 -11.38 -18.23 -12.69
N VAL A 274 -11.22 -18.97 -11.59
CA VAL A 274 -10.61 -18.49 -10.35
C VAL A 274 -9.14 -18.07 -10.57
N ALA A 275 -8.34 -18.91 -11.23
CA ALA A 275 -6.93 -18.59 -11.50
C ALA A 275 -6.78 -17.29 -12.31
N TYR A 276 -7.54 -17.14 -13.40
CA TYR A 276 -7.50 -15.92 -14.20
C TYR A 276 -8.11 -14.71 -13.49
N PHE A 277 -9.17 -14.90 -12.70
CA PHE A 277 -9.81 -13.82 -11.98
C PHE A 277 -8.84 -13.17 -10.99
N TRP A 278 -8.06 -13.96 -10.25
CA TRP A 278 -7.13 -13.50 -9.22
C TRP A 278 -5.68 -13.33 -9.69
N ALA A 279 -5.39 -13.51 -10.98
CA ALA A 279 -4.02 -13.48 -11.51
C ALA A 279 -3.25 -12.20 -11.15
N CYS A 280 -3.92 -11.04 -11.13
CA CYS A 280 -3.36 -9.73 -10.74
C CYS A 280 -1.97 -9.42 -11.37
N ASP A 281 -1.70 -9.98 -12.55
CA ASP A 281 -0.43 -9.83 -13.26
C ASP A 281 -0.50 -8.62 -14.20
N GLN A 282 0.38 -7.66 -13.97
CA GLN A 282 0.48 -6.44 -14.76
C GLN A 282 1.13 -6.68 -16.13
N THR A 283 1.92 -7.75 -16.25
CA THR A 283 2.71 -8.08 -17.43
C THR A 283 2.00 -9.05 -18.39
N ALA A 284 0.89 -9.64 -17.94
CA ALA A 284 0.09 -10.62 -18.66
C ALA A 284 -0.81 -10.01 -19.76
N SER A 285 -0.27 -9.14 -20.62
CA SER A 285 -1.03 -8.55 -21.74
C SER A 285 -1.60 -9.60 -22.70
N SER A 286 -1.01 -10.80 -22.73
CA SER A 286 -1.45 -11.96 -23.51
C SER A 286 -2.49 -12.86 -22.83
N GLN A 287 -2.82 -12.63 -21.55
CA GLN A 287 -3.83 -13.43 -20.85
C GLN A 287 -5.23 -12.83 -21.02
N PRO A 288 -6.31 -13.65 -20.93
CA PRO A 288 -7.69 -13.18 -21.05
C PRO A 288 -7.98 -11.96 -20.14
N GLY A 289 -8.23 -10.83 -20.79
CA GLY A 289 -8.50 -9.50 -20.26
C GLY A 289 -7.28 -8.64 -19.88
N GLY A 290 -6.04 -9.11 -20.11
CA GLY A 290 -4.84 -8.27 -20.15
C GLY A 290 -4.30 -7.82 -18.78
N THR A 291 -3.62 -6.67 -18.77
CA THR A 291 -2.93 -6.06 -17.63
C THR A 291 -3.89 -5.73 -16.47
N ARG A 292 -3.59 -6.25 -15.26
CA ARG A 292 -4.44 -6.18 -14.05
C ARG A 292 -3.84 -5.31 -12.95
N ILE A 293 -4.68 -4.77 -12.06
CA ILE A 293 -4.19 -4.03 -10.88
C ILE A 293 -3.39 -4.94 -9.92
N PRO A 294 -2.37 -4.41 -9.21
CA PRO A 294 -1.59 -5.20 -8.26
C PRO A 294 -2.46 -5.80 -7.14
N PRO A 295 -2.05 -6.94 -6.53
CA PRO A 295 -2.80 -7.58 -5.45
C PRO A 295 -3.19 -6.64 -4.30
N ALA A 296 -2.27 -5.78 -3.85
CA ALA A 296 -2.55 -4.79 -2.82
C ALA A 296 -3.60 -3.77 -3.28
N GLY A 297 -3.52 -3.28 -4.53
CA GLY A 297 -4.48 -2.34 -5.09
C GLY A 297 -5.88 -2.93 -5.21
N ARG A 298 -5.98 -4.23 -5.50
CA ARG A 298 -7.25 -4.95 -5.52
C ARG A 298 -7.90 -5.00 -4.14
N TRP A 299 -7.16 -5.41 -3.11
CA TRP A 299 -7.68 -5.46 -1.75
C TRP A 299 -8.01 -4.07 -1.17
N MET A 300 -7.27 -3.03 -1.57
CA MET A 300 -7.63 -1.64 -1.25
C MET A 300 -8.94 -1.22 -1.92
N ASN A 301 -9.19 -1.61 -3.18
CA ASN A 301 -10.45 -1.34 -3.87
C ASN A 301 -11.63 -2.14 -3.28
N ILE A 302 -11.42 -3.41 -2.93
CA ILE A 302 -12.41 -4.22 -2.19
C ILE A 302 -12.76 -3.57 -0.85
N ALA A 303 -11.76 -3.08 -0.10
CA ALA A 303 -12.00 -2.37 1.15
C ALA A 303 -12.86 -1.10 0.95
N GLY A 304 -12.57 -0.33 -0.10
CA GLY A 304 -13.38 0.82 -0.50
C GLY A 304 -14.82 0.44 -0.84
N LEU A 305 -15.00 -0.60 -1.66
CA LEU A 305 -16.31 -1.13 -2.04
C LEU A 305 -17.12 -1.60 -0.82
N VAL A 306 -16.49 -2.31 0.10
CA VAL A 306 -17.14 -2.74 1.35
C VAL A 306 -17.56 -1.54 2.19
N CYS A 307 -16.69 -0.51 2.33
CA CYS A 307 -17.04 0.70 3.05
C CYS A 307 -18.25 1.42 2.43
N GLU A 308 -18.31 1.51 1.10
CA GLU A 308 -19.45 2.10 0.38
C GLU A 308 -20.74 1.30 0.61
N GLN A 309 -20.68 -0.03 0.46
CA GLN A 309 -21.84 -0.93 0.63
C GLN A 309 -22.42 -0.85 2.05
N GLN A 310 -21.55 -0.79 3.05
CA GLN A 310 -21.92 -0.71 4.46
C GLN A 310 -22.18 0.74 4.92
N ARG A 311 -22.07 1.73 4.01
CA ARG A 311 -22.20 3.17 4.31
C ARG A 311 -21.35 3.60 5.50
N VAL A 312 -20.11 3.11 5.54
CA VAL A 312 -19.14 3.42 6.58
C VAL A 312 -18.75 4.90 6.47
N PRO A 313 -18.88 5.71 7.55
CA PRO A 313 -18.48 7.12 7.51
C PRO A 313 -17.02 7.30 7.11
N MET A 314 -16.71 8.40 6.40
CA MET A 314 -15.38 8.62 5.82
C MET A 314 -14.22 8.41 6.79
N ILE A 315 -14.34 8.91 8.02
CA ILE A 315 -13.29 8.80 9.05
C ILE A 315 -12.99 7.32 9.34
N THR A 316 -14.04 6.52 9.52
CA THR A 316 -13.90 5.07 9.78
C THR A 316 -13.37 4.36 8.54
N ALA A 317 -13.86 4.69 7.35
CA ALA A 317 -13.38 4.11 6.10
C ALA A 317 -11.89 4.40 5.86
N LEU A 318 -11.46 5.64 6.10
CA LEU A 318 -10.06 6.06 6.00
C LEU A 318 -9.18 5.36 7.03
N LYS A 319 -9.64 5.23 8.29
CA LYS A 319 -8.96 4.47 9.34
C LYS A 319 -8.74 3.00 8.92
N VAL A 320 -9.80 2.34 8.46
CA VAL A 320 -9.75 0.92 8.06
C VAL A 320 -8.83 0.73 6.84
N GLN A 321 -8.96 1.58 5.82
CA GLN A 321 -8.11 1.49 4.63
C GLN A 321 -6.64 1.83 4.93
N THR A 322 -6.36 2.73 5.89
CA THR A 322 -4.99 3.02 6.34
C THR A 322 -4.39 1.84 7.08
N MET A 323 -5.14 1.26 8.02
CA MET A 323 -4.75 0.05 8.74
C MET A 323 -4.45 -1.09 7.76
N LEU A 324 -5.32 -1.28 6.76
CA LEU A 324 -5.12 -2.26 5.70
C LEU A 324 -3.84 -1.98 4.92
N ALA A 325 -3.66 -0.77 4.38
CA ALA A 325 -2.50 -0.43 3.55
C ALA A 325 -1.17 -0.65 4.28
N LEU A 326 -1.08 -0.23 5.55
CA LEU A 326 0.10 -0.47 6.40
C LEU A 326 0.32 -1.96 6.65
N THR A 327 -0.74 -2.73 6.89
CA THR A 327 -0.66 -4.19 7.09
C THR A 327 -0.18 -4.89 5.83
N LEU A 328 -0.69 -4.50 4.66
CA LEU A 328 -0.31 -5.09 3.37
C LEU A 328 1.18 -4.84 3.07
N ALA A 329 1.70 -3.65 3.38
CA ALA A 329 3.13 -3.35 3.22
C ALA A 329 4.01 -4.20 4.15
N ASP A 330 3.66 -4.31 5.44
CA ASP A 330 4.40 -5.13 6.40
C ASP A 330 4.34 -6.63 6.07
N ALA A 331 3.16 -7.12 5.68
CA ALA A 331 2.97 -8.51 5.27
C ALA A 331 3.77 -8.83 3.99
N THR A 332 3.86 -7.87 3.06
CA THR A 332 4.71 -7.98 1.86
C THR A 332 6.19 -8.02 2.24
N ILE A 333 6.64 -7.18 3.17
CA ILE A 333 8.03 -7.22 3.68
C ILE A 333 8.38 -8.61 4.25
N ALA A 334 7.50 -9.18 5.09
CA ALA A 334 7.69 -10.53 5.63
C ALA A 334 7.64 -11.63 4.55
N CYS A 335 6.75 -11.50 3.57
CA CYS A 335 6.64 -12.43 2.45
C CYS A 335 7.92 -12.45 1.59
N TRP A 336 8.48 -11.28 1.30
CA TRP A 336 9.73 -11.19 0.54
C TRP A 336 10.94 -11.70 1.33
N GLU A 337 10.96 -11.51 2.65
CA GLU A 337 11.97 -12.13 3.52
C GLU A 337 11.94 -13.65 3.39
N GLU A 338 10.76 -14.26 3.51
CA GLU A 338 10.60 -15.71 3.37
C GLU A 338 11.09 -16.18 2.00
N LYS A 339 10.60 -15.56 0.91
CA LYS A 339 10.93 -15.95 -0.46
C LYS A 339 12.42 -15.96 -0.74
N TYR A 340 13.12 -14.89 -0.37
CA TYR A 340 14.55 -14.75 -0.65
C TYR A 340 15.44 -15.46 0.39
N ARG A 341 14.89 -15.82 1.56
CA ARG A 341 15.55 -16.69 2.54
C ARG A 341 15.50 -18.16 2.12
N VAL A 342 14.36 -18.68 1.65
CA VAL A 342 14.22 -20.10 1.25
C VAL A 342 14.62 -20.36 -0.19
N GLN A 343 14.59 -19.33 -1.05
CA GLN A 343 14.96 -19.38 -2.46
C GLN A 343 14.29 -20.53 -3.24
N ARG A 344 13.08 -20.94 -2.87
CA ARG A 344 12.48 -22.20 -3.35
C ARG A 344 12.19 -22.17 -4.86
N ILE A 345 12.50 -23.26 -5.56
CA ILE A 345 12.18 -23.48 -6.98
C ILE A 345 10.67 -23.42 -7.27
N ARG A 346 10.28 -22.84 -8.42
CA ARG A 346 8.88 -22.72 -8.85
C ARG A 346 8.33 -24.04 -9.42
N PRO A 347 7.00 -24.28 -9.37
CA PRO A 347 6.39 -25.52 -9.84
C PRO A 347 6.74 -25.88 -11.28
N GLN A 348 6.70 -24.93 -12.21
CA GLN A 348 7.03 -25.20 -13.62
C GLN A 348 8.40 -25.85 -13.79
N THR A 349 9.43 -25.32 -13.11
CA THR A 349 10.78 -25.86 -13.22
C THR A 349 10.87 -27.25 -12.61
N ALA A 350 10.25 -27.46 -11.44
CA ALA A 350 10.24 -28.77 -10.78
C ALA A 350 9.48 -29.83 -11.60
N ILE A 351 8.28 -29.51 -12.09
CA ILE A 351 7.47 -30.39 -12.94
C ILE A 351 8.22 -30.75 -14.23
N ASN A 352 8.84 -29.78 -14.90
CA ASN A 352 9.58 -30.04 -16.12
C ASN A 352 10.81 -30.94 -15.90
N GLN A 353 11.41 -30.88 -14.71
CA GLN A 353 12.55 -31.74 -14.35
C GLN A 353 12.13 -33.14 -13.90
N MET A 354 10.94 -33.28 -13.29
CA MET A 354 10.59 -34.47 -12.50
C MET A 354 9.36 -35.24 -13.02
N ILE A 355 8.52 -34.64 -13.87
CA ILE A 355 7.25 -35.22 -14.33
C ILE A 355 7.15 -35.17 -15.86
N ASP A 356 7.13 -33.96 -16.41
CA ASP A 356 6.76 -33.70 -17.81
C ASP A 356 7.45 -32.44 -18.30
N ALA A 357 8.49 -32.60 -19.12
CA ALA A 357 9.32 -31.51 -19.65
C ALA A 357 8.53 -30.48 -20.50
N ASN A 358 7.36 -30.87 -21.02
CA ASN A 358 6.55 -30.03 -21.88
C ASN A 358 5.42 -29.32 -21.14
N TRP A 359 5.25 -29.60 -19.84
CA TRP A 359 4.19 -28.99 -19.05
C TRP A 359 4.31 -27.46 -18.97
N ARG A 360 3.17 -26.78 -18.98
CA ARG A 360 3.09 -25.31 -18.83
C ARG A 360 2.00 -24.97 -17.82
N PRO A 361 2.26 -23.99 -16.92
CA PRO A 361 1.26 -23.51 -15.98
C PRO A 361 0.15 -22.73 -16.70
N VAL A 362 -0.98 -22.56 -16.02
CA VAL A 362 -2.09 -21.72 -16.51
C VAL A 362 -1.72 -20.24 -16.46
N LEU A 363 -1.05 -19.83 -15.39
CA LEU A 363 -0.55 -18.46 -15.20
C LEU A 363 0.95 -18.41 -15.44
N ASN A 364 1.44 -17.26 -15.91
CA ASN A 364 2.87 -17.03 -15.96
C ASN A 364 3.44 -16.89 -14.54
N ALA A 365 4.54 -17.58 -14.26
CA ALA A 365 5.18 -17.48 -12.96
C ALA A 365 5.87 -16.11 -12.79
N PRO A 366 5.68 -15.42 -11.66
CA PRO A 366 6.42 -14.19 -11.36
C PRO A 366 7.93 -14.44 -11.28
N ALA A 367 8.73 -13.42 -11.64
CA ALA A 367 10.20 -13.47 -11.59
C ALA A 367 10.76 -13.32 -10.15
N CYS A 368 10.33 -14.18 -9.25
CA CYS A 368 10.85 -14.31 -7.88
C CYS A 368 10.70 -15.76 -7.37
N PRO A 369 11.41 -16.14 -6.29
CA PRO A 369 11.29 -17.47 -5.71
C PRO A 369 9.86 -17.88 -5.33
N ALA A 370 9.64 -19.20 -5.30
CA ALA A 370 8.52 -19.79 -4.57
C ALA A 370 8.72 -19.61 -3.05
N GLY A 371 7.87 -20.22 -2.23
CA GLY A 371 7.70 -19.86 -0.81
C GLY A 371 6.43 -19.05 -0.61
N ALA A 372 6.16 -18.60 0.62
CA ALA A 372 4.91 -17.95 1.03
C ALA A 372 4.23 -17.16 -0.11
N ASP A 373 3.03 -17.60 -0.49
CA ASP A 373 2.34 -17.10 -1.67
C ASP A 373 1.81 -15.68 -1.41
N LEU A 374 2.23 -14.70 -2.22
CA LEU A 374 1.87 -13.30 -1.97
C LEU A 374 0.36 -13.06 -2.02
N GLN A 375 -0.33 -13.68 -2.98
CA GLN A 375 -1.77 -13.52 -3.12
C GLN A 375 -2.47 -14.01 -1.84
N SER A 376 -2.03 -15.14 -1.31
CA SER A 376 -2.47 -15.68 -0.02
C SER A 376 -2.14 -14.76 1.16
N VAL A 377 -0.94 -14.18 1.19
CA VAL A 377 -0.52 -13.21 2.22
C VAL A 377 -1.42 -11.99 2.26
N VAL A 378 -1.58 -11.29 1.13
CA VAL A 378 -2.36 -10.05 1.10
C VAL A 378 -3.84 -10.32 1.33
N SER A 379 -4.35 -11.46 0.84
CA SER A 379 -5.76 -11.83 0.99
C SER A 379 -6.11 -12.18 2.44
N ALA A 380 -5.28 -12.98 3.11
CA ALA A 380 -5.49 -13.30 4.51
C ALA A 380 -5.33 -12.07 5.43
N ALA A 381 -4.36 -11.21 5.13
CA ALA A 381 -4.21 -9.93 5.83
C ALA A 381 -5.45 -9.04 5.66
N ALA A 382 -5.94 -8.89 4.43
CA ALA A 382 -7.10 -8.07 4.12
C ALA A 382 -8.37 -8.59 4.77
N ALA A 383 -8.64 -9.90 4.65
CA ALA A 383 -9.79 -10.52 5.30
C ALA A 383 -9.75 -10.32 6.82
N GLU A 384 -8.61 -10.54 7.48
CA GLU A 384 -8.54 -10.37 8.93
C GLU A 384 -8.73 -8.91 9.35
N ILE A 385 -8.09 -7.93 8.69
CA ILE A 385 -8.30 -6.51 9.01
C ILE A 385 -9.77 -6.14 8.82
N LEU A 386 -10.32 -6.38 7.62
CA LEU A 386 -11.67 -5.95 7.28
C LEU A 386 -12.72 -6.63 8.14
N SER A 387 -12.59 -7.93 8.38
CA SER A 387 -13.51 -8.66 9.25
C SER A 387 -13.46 -8.17 10.69
N ARG A 388 -12.27 -7.85 11.23
CA ARG A 388 -12.14 -7.40 12.62
C ARG A 388 -12.56 -5.94 12.81
N THR A 389 -12.49 -5.12 11.77
CA THR A 389 -12.88 -3.71 11.85
C THR A 389 -14.33 -3.43 11.44
N LEU A 390 -14.89 -4.21 10.51
CA LEU A 390 -16.21 -3.96 9.91
C LEU A 390 -17.21 -5.10 10.15
N GLY A 391 -16.75 -6.28 10.55
CA GLY A 391 -17.59 -7.47 10.82
C GLY A 391 -17.22 -8.69 9.95
N ASP A 392 -17.40 -9.90 10.48
CA ASP A 392 -16.99 -11.15 9.81
C ASP A 392 -17.88 -11.52 8.60
N ASN A 393 -19.17 -11.21 8.63
CA ASN A 393 -20.17 -11.67 7.64
C ASN A 393 -20.51 -10.60 6.60
N ILE A 394 -19.51 -9.91 6.07
CA ILE A 394 -19.69 -8.88 5.05
C ILE A 394 -19.68 -9.51 3.66
N PRO A 395 -20.79 -9.46 2.90
CA PRO A 395 -20.80 -9.90 1.51
C PRO A 395 -19.96 -8.96 0.65
N VAL A 396 -19.32 -9.52 -0.38
CA VAL A 396 -18.47 -8.77 -1.31
C VAL A 396 -18.92 -9.02 -2.74
N ALA A 397 -19.22 -7.95 -3.47
CA ALA A 397 -19.41 -7.97 -4.91
C ALA A 397 -18.14 -7.43 -5.57
N ASP A 398 -17.14 -8.29 -5.79
CA ASP A 398 -15.85 -7.86 -6.36
C ASP A 398 -16.03 -7.52 -7.84
N ASN A 399 -16.13 -6.22 -8.11
CA ASN A 399 -16.15 -5.63 -9.45
C ASN A 399 -14.83 -4.90 -9.80
N THR A 400 -13.76 -5.16 -9.05
CA THR A 400 -12.49 -4.42 -9.19
C THR A 400 -11.87 -4.59 -10.57
N GLU A 401 -12.08 -5.73 -11.21
CA GLU A 401 -11.55 -6.05 -12.54
C GLU A 401 -12.54 -5.77 -13.69
N ALA A 402 -13.72 -5.17 -13.39
CA ALA A 402 -14.76 -4.92 -14.39
C ALA A 402 -14.30 -3.97 -15.51
N ALA A 403 -13.44 -3.00 -15.18
CA ALA A 403 -12.83 -2.10 -16.17
C ALA A 403 -11.96 -2.83 -17.20
N PHE A 404 -11.58 -4.07 -16.93
CA PHE A 404 -10.76 -4.92 -17.81
C PHE A 404 -11.55 -6.09 -18.41
N GLY A 405 -12.88 -5.98 -18.44
CA GLY A 405 -13.76 -6.98 -19.05
C GLY A 405 -13.97 -8.25 -18.21
N VAL A 406 -13.55 -8.26 -16.94
CA VAL A 406 -13.75 -9.39 -16.04
C VAL A 406 -15.08 -9.23 -15.29
N PRO A 407 -15.98 -10.22 -15.33
CA PRO A 407 -17.28 -10.13 -14.68
C PRO A 407 -17.15 -10.03 -13.15
N THR A 408 -18.12 -9.37 -12.52
CA THR A 408 -18.19 -9.27 -11.06
C THR A 408 -18.37 -10.65 -10.43
N ARG A 409 -17.59 -10.96 -9.38
CA ARG A 409 -17.77 -12.17 -8.57
C ARG A 409 -18.40 -11.82 -7.23
N GLN A 410 -19.30 -12.68 -6.77
CA GLN A 410 -20.08 -12.50 -5.56
C GLN A 410 -19.59 -13.47 -4.49
N TYR A 411 -19.31 -12.96 -3.29
CA TYR A 411 -18.89 -13.75 -2.14
C TYR A 411 -19.82 -13.50 -0.96
N PRO A 412 -20.29 -14.56 -0.28
CA PRO A 412 -21.09 -14.39 0.93
C PRO A 412 -20.34 -13.68 2.07
N THR A 413 -19.02 -13.88 2.14
CA THR A 413 -18.16 -13.20 3.12
C THR A 413 -16.82 -12.80 2.50
N ILE A 414 -16.18 -11.78 3.06
CA ILE A 414 -14.84 -11.39 2.65
C ILE A 414 -13.79 -12.48 2.88
N ARG A 415 -14.00 -13.35 3.89
CA ARG A 415 -13.14 -14.50 4.14
C ARG A 415 -13.21 -15.52 3.01
N LEU A 416 -14.39 -15.74 2.42
CA LEU A 416 -14.53 -16.61 1.25
C LEU A 416 -13.86 -16.01 0.00
N ALA A 417 -13.95 -14.69 -0.19
CA ALA A 417 -13.20 -14.02 -1.26
C ALA A 417 -11.69 -14.20 -1.09
N ALA A 418 -11.18 -14.07 0.13
CA ALA A 418 -9.77 -14.27 0.43
C ALA A 418 -9.30 -15.72 0.31
N GLU A 419 -10.15 -16.68 0.65
CA GLU A 419 -9.87 -18.10 0.48
C GLU A 419 -9.74 -18.45 -1.00
N GLU A 420 -10.69 -18.01 -1.83
CA GLU A 420 -10.61 -18.21 -3.27
C GLU A 420 -9.35 -17.57 -3.87
N ALA A 421 -9.02 -16.34 -3.46
CA ALA A 421 -7.80 -15.66 -3.87
C ALA A 421 -6.53 -16.43 -3.49
N ALA A 422 -6.47 -17.00 -2.28
CA ALA A 422 -5.31 -17.75 -1.80
C ALA A 422 -5.05 -19.01 -2.64
N TRP A 423 -6.09 -19.76 -2.97
CA TRP A 423 -5.96 -20.98 -3.78
C TRP A 423 -5.73 -20.72 -5.28
N SER A 424 -5.96 -19.50 -5.76
CA SER A 424 -5.81 -19.16 -7.18
C SER A 424 -4.40 -19.45 -7.73
N GLY A 425 -3.34 -19.25 -6.95
CA GLY A 425 -1.96 -19.54 -7.37
C GLY A 425 -1.67 -21.03 -7.55
N LEU A 426 -2.33 -21.88 -6.76
CA LEU A 426 -2.27 -23.34 -6.92
C LEU A 426 -2.98 -23.78 -8.20
N PHE A 427 -4.20 -23.28 -8.45
CA PHE A 427 -4.90 -23.53 -9.70
C PHE A 427 -4.15 -22.94 -10.91
N GLY A 428 -3.49 -21.80 -10.72
CA GLY A 428 -2.63 -21.17 -11.72
C GLY A 428 -1.37 -21.97 -12.07
N GLY A 429 -0.99 -22.94 -11.24
CA GLY A 429 0.23 -23.73 -11.41
C GLY A 429 1.52 -23.01 -11.02
N ILE A 430 1.43 -21.95 -10.21
CA ILE A 430 2.57 -21.07 -9.87
C ILE A 430 2.98 -21.12 -8.39
N SER A 431 2.18 -21.76 -7.54
CA SER A 431 2.40 -21.91 -6.10
C SER A 431 2.11 -23.35 -5.65
N TYR A 432 2.86 -23.86 -4.68
CA TYR A 432 2.56 -25.14 -4.02
C TYR A 432 1.51 -24.94 -2.90
N ARG A 433 0.87 -26.03 -2.46
CA ARG A 433 -0.10 -25.97 -1.35
C ARG A 433 0.51 -25.41 -0.06
N ASP A 434 1.71 -25.83 0.31
CA ASP A 434 2.39 -25.34 1.52
C ASP A 434 2.79 -23.86 1.41
N ASP A 435 3.08 -23.34 0.20
CA ASP A 435 3.28 -21.91 -0.04
C ASP A 435 2.00 -21.10 0.22
N VAL A 436 0.83 -21.63 -0.20
CA VAL A 436 -0.49 -21.01 0.05
C VAL A 436 -0.78 -20.94 1.55
N LEU A 437 -0.59 -22.05 2.27
CA LEU A 437 -0.82 -22.12 3.71
C LEU A 437 0.12 -21.19 4.50
N ALA A 438 1.42 -21.18 4.15
CA ALA A 438 2.38 -20.25 4.74
C ALA A 438 2.00 -18.79 4.46
N GLY A 439 1.51 -18.50 3.26
CA GLY A 439 1.02 -17.17 2.89
C GLY A 439 -0.17 -16.75 3.76
N GLN A 440 -1.19 -17.60 3.90
CA GLN A 440 -2.35 -17.33 4.76
C GLN A 440 -1.94 -17.08 6.22
N GLN A 441 -1.02 -17.90 6.76
CA GLN A 441 -0.46 -17.71 8.10
C GLN A 441 0.24 -16.35 8.24
N THR A 442 1.10 -16.01 7.28
CA THR A 442 1.84 -14.74 7.29
C THR A 442 0.90 -13.55 7.29
N GLY A 443 -0.06 -13.53 6.36
CA GLY A 443 -1.03 -12.45 6.23
C GLY A 443 -1.88 -12.26 7.49
N LYS A 444 -2.43 -13.36 8.01
CA LYS A 444 -3.24 -13.33 9.24
C LYS A 444 -2.43 -12.83 10.42
N LYS A 445 -1.17 -13.25 10.57
CA LYS A 445 -0.31 -12.83 11.68
C LYS A 445 0.06 -11.35 11.60
N ALA A 446 0.37 -10.84 10.40
CA ALA A 446 0.62 -9.42 10.19
C ALA A 446 -0.60 -8.56 10.59
N ALA A 447 -1.80 -8.96 10.17
CA ALA A 447 -3.03 -8.28 10.54
C ALA A 447 -3.28 -8.30 12.06
N GLN A 448 -3.04 -9.44 12.72
CA GLN A 448 -3.17 -9.53 14.18
C GLN A 448 -2.21 -8.61 14.91
N LEU A 449 -0.95 -8.51 14.47
CA LEU A 449 0.04 -7.59 15.05
C LEU A 449 -0.36 -6.12 14.84
N MET A 450 -0.87 -5.78 13.65
CA MET A 450 -1.43 -4.45 13.39
C MET A 450 -2.58 -4.14 14.34
N LEU A 451 -3.58 -5.03 14.44
CA LEU A 451 -4.76 -4.84 15.30
C LEU A 451 -4.39 -4.72 16.79
N GLN A 452 -3.36 -5.44 17.24
CA GLN A 452 -2.85 -5.36 18.61
C GLN A 452 -2.15 -4.04 18.91
N ARG A 453 -1.41 -3.49 17.94
CA ARG A 453 -0.71 -2.20 18.11
C ARG A 453 -1.59 -0.99 17.82
N TRP A 454 -2.66 -1.17 17.04
CA TRP A 454 -3.53 -0.06 16.67
C TRP A 454 -4.22 0.52 17.91
N PRO A 455 -4.14 1.84 18.17
CA PRO A 455 -4.79 2.46 19.32
C PRO A 455 -6.30 2.16 19.33
N VAL A 456 -6.73 1.38 20.33
CA VAL A 456 -8.16 1.20 20.60
C VAL A 456 -8.61 2.42 21.39
N GLY A 457 -9.53 3.20 20.80
CA GLY A 457 -10.24 4.35 21.39
C GLY A 457 -9.59 5.02 22.60
N GLN A 458 -8.90 6.14 22.37
CA GLN A 458 -8.87 7.22 23.35
C GLN A 458 -9.89 8.27 22.95
#